data_AF-A0A2N7DFL9-F1
#
_entry.id   AF-A0A2N7DFL9-F1
#
_cell.length_a   1.000
_cell.length_b   1.000
_cell.length_c   1.000
_cell.angle_alpha   90.00
_cell.angle_beta   90.00
_cell.angle_gamma   90.00
#
_symmetry.space_group_name_H-M   'P 1'
#
loop_
_entity.id
_entity.type
_entity.pdbx_description
1 polymer ?
#
loop_
_entity_poly.entity_id
_entity_poly.type
_entity_poly.pdbx_seq_one_letter_code
_entity_poly.pdbx_strand_id
1 'polypeptide(L)'
;MGKLLLISIISVTGGIASADHLHSFLLGLYIAALAVGSCYWFAFRSTRFPQLALLLLLCGMLSKIAITVIGVAWSISAELLTSPLIFALSYLFFSVVVTYVWFTYKDRIIAKKLHLAH
;
A
#
# COMPACT_ATOMS: atom_id res chain seq x y z
N MET A 1 -15.09 11.36 1.87
CA MET A 1 -15.52 10.10 1.22
C MET A 1 -15.37 10.19 -0.30
N GLY A 2 -15.93 11.22 -0.97
CA GLY A 2 -15.90 11.34 -2.44
C GLY A 2 -14.52 11.38 -3.11
N LYS A 3 -13.53 12.06 -2.52
CA LYS A 3 -12.17 12.19 -3.11
C LYS A 3 -11.40 10.85 -3.19
N LEU A 4 -11.61 9.93 -2.24
CA LEU A 4 -10.94 8.63 -2.19
C LEU A 4 -11.44 7.67 -3.27
N LEU A 5 -12.76 7.64 -3.45
CA LEU A 5 -13.38 6.88 -4.54
C LEU A 5 -12.95 7.44 -5.90
N LEU A 6 -12.84 8.76 -6.04
CA LEU A 6 -12.33 9.38 -7.25
C LEU A 6 -10.88 8.94 -7.57
N ILE A 7 -10.00 8.92 -6.57
CA ILE A 7 -8.60 8.48 -6.76
C ILE A 7 -8.53 6.97 -7.07
N SER A 8 -9.33 6.13 -6.42
CA SER A 8 -9.37 4.70 -6.73
C SER A 8 -9.97 4.45 -8.12
N ILE A 9 -11.02 5.19 -8.50
CA ILE A 9 -11.67 5.08 -9.82
C ILE A 9 -10.70 5.56 -10.90
N ILE A 10 -10.04 6.70 -10.74
CA ILE A 10 -9.02 7.20 -11.68
C ILE A 10 -7.87 6.20 -11.83
N SER A 11 -7.45 5.55 -10.73
CA SER A 11 -6.45 4.48 -10.77
C SER A 11 -6.89 3.28 -11.60
N VAL A 12 -8.10 2.78 -11.32
CA VAL A 12 -8.69 1.63 -12.01
C VAL A 12 -8.90 1.96 -13.49
N THR A 13 -9.34 3.18 -13.80
CA THR A 13 -9.56 3.65 -15.18
C THR A 13 -8.24 3.81 -15.96
N GLY A 14 -7.16 4.27 -15.31
CA GLY A 14 -5.81 4.29 -15.90
C GLY A 14 -5.24 2.88 -16.15
N GLY A 15 -5.59 1.91 -15.30
CA GLY A 15 -5.25 0.50 -15.47
C GLY A 15 -5.96 -0.16 -16.65
N ILE A 16 -7.25 0.15 -16.85
CA ILE A 16 -8.05 -0.35 -17.98
C ILE A 16 -7.54 0.23 -19.32
N ALA A 17 -7.07 1.49 -19.32
CA ALA A 17 -6.44 2.10 -20.50
C ALA A 17 -5.09 1.47 -20.89
N SER A 18 -4.48 0.70 -19.99
CA SER A 18 -3.21 -0.02 -20.22
C SER A 18 -3.45 -1.47 -20.66
N ALA A 19 -4.47 -1.72 -21.48
CA ALA A 19 -5.03 -3.04 -21.79
C ALA A 19 -4.00 -4.13 -22.18
N ASP A 20 -2.86 -3.75 -22.78
CA ASP A 20 -1.79 -4.68 -23.15
C ASP A 20 -0.90 -5.13 -21.97
N HIS A 21 -0.94 -4.45 -20.82
CA HIS A 21 -0.04 -4.67 -19.67
C HIS A 21 -0.77 -4.73 -18.31
N LEU A 22 -2.04 -5.15 -18.33
CA LEU A 22 -2.93 -5.25 -17.16
C LEU A 22 -2.32 -6.11 -16.03
N HIS A 23 -1.56 -7.14 -16.40
CA HIS A 23 -0.93 -8.05 -15.44
C HIS A 23 0.17 -7.37 -14.62
N SER A 24 1.05 -6.59 -15.27
CA SER A 24 2.10 -5.83 -14.59
C SER A 24 1.51 -4.70 -13.73
N PHE A 25 0.36 -4.15 -14.13
CA PHE A 25 -0.39 -3.16 -13.35
C PHE A 25 -0.99 -3.75 -12.07
N LEU A 26 -1.67 -4.91 -12.14
CA LEU A 26 -2.25 -5.58 -10.98
C LEU A 26 -1.20 -6.05 -9.98
N LEU A 27 -0.04 -6.51 -10.45
CA LEU A 27 1.07 -6.90 -9.57
C LEU A 27 1.57 -5.71 -8.75
N GLY A 28 1.67 -4.53 -9.38
CA GLY A 28 1.99 -3.28 -8.68
C GLY A 28 0.98 -2.94 -7.58
N LEU A 29 -0.32 -3.12 -7.85
CA LEU A 29 -1.39 -2.95 -6.85
C LEU A 29 -1.24 -3.93 -5.68
N TYR A 30 -1.08 -5.22 -5.98
CA TYR A 30 -1.00 -6.26 -4.96
C TYR A 30 0.21 -6.09 -4.05
N ILE A 31 1.39 -5.85 -4.64
CA ILE A 31 2.64 -5.64 -3.89
C ILE A 31 2.57 -4.35 -3.06
N ALA A 32 2.03 -3.27 -3.61
CA ALA A 32 1.83 -2.02 -2.87
C ALA A 32 0.86 -2.18 -1.70
N ALA A 33 -0.25 -2.90 -1.90
CA ALA A 33 -1.24 -3.16 -0.86
C ALA A 33 -0.66 -4.01 0.28
N LEU A 34 0.07 -5.08 -0.05
CA LEU A 34 0.74 -5.91 0.94
C LEU A 34 1.84 -5.16 1.69
N ALA A 35 2.67 -4.39 0.98
CA ALA A 35 3.80 -3.68 1.57
C ALA A 35 3.35 -2.55 2.51
N VAL A 36 2.29 -1.81 2.14
CA VAL A 36 1.72 -0.76 3.00
C VAL A 36 0.90 -1.35 4.14
N GLY A 37 0.13 -2.41 3.88
CA GLY A 37 -0.67 -3.11 4.89
C GLY A 37 0.19 -3.74 5.98
N SER A 38 1.27 -4.43 5.62
CA SER A 38 2.21 -5.01 6.58
C SER A 38 2.94 -3.93 7.39
N CYS A 39 3.41 -2.87 6.72
CA CYS A 39 4.09 -1.76 7.38
C CYS A 39 3.16 -1.07 8.38
N TYR A 40 1.89 -0.86 8.02
CA TYR A 40 0.90 -0.34 8.95
C TYR A 40 0.69 -1.30 10.12
N TRP A 41 0.54 -2.61 9.88
CA TRP A 41 0.33 -3.58 10.96
C TRP A 41 1.46 -3.54 12.00
N PHE A 42 2.71 -3.43 11.56
CA PHE A 42 3.86 -3.30 12.46
C PHE A 42 3.94 -1.94 13.15
N ALA A 43 3.73 -0.84 12.41
CA ALA A 43 3.81 0.51 12.96
C ALA A 43 2.69 0.82 13.97
N PHE A 44 1.52 0.20 13.83
CA PHE A 44 0.36 0.43 14.69
C PHE A 44 0.25 -0.52 15.87
N ARG A 45 1.18 -1.47 16.02
CA ARG A 45 1.33 -2.22 17.27
C ARG A 45 1.94 -1.30 18.33
N SER A 46 1.11 -0.39 18.83
CA SER A 46 1.45 0.68 19.77
C SER A 46 2.06 0.10 21.05
N THR A 47 3.38 0.23 21.22
CA THR A 47 4.06 -0.04 22.48
C THR A 47 4.08 1.22 23.34
N ARG A 48 3.84 1.08 24.66
CA ARG A 48 3.85 2.18 25.65
C ARG A 48 5.20 2.88 25.81
N PHE A 49 6.26 2.35 25.20
CA PHE A 49 7.63 2.86 25.30
C PHE A 49 8.08 3.49 23.97
N PRO A 50 8.51 4.78 23.97
CA PRO A 50 8.88 5.49 22.75
C PRO A 50 10.13 4.91 22.04
N GLN A 51 11.03 4.26 22.78
CA GLN A 51 12.20 3.58 22.20
C GLN A 51 11.82 2.37 21.32
N LEU A 52 10.75 1.66 21.68
CA LEU A 52 10.25 0.52 20.89
C LEU A 52 9.47 0.98 19.65
N ALA A 53 8.95 2.21 19.63
CA ALA A 53 8.27 2.77 18.47
C ALA A 53 9.21 2.96 17.28
N LEU A 54 10.46 3.38 17.52
CA LEU A 54 11.49 3.48 16.48
C LEU A 54 11.86 2.11 15.90
N LEU A 55 11.95 1.09 16.76
CA LEU A 55 12.23 -0.28 16.34
C LEU A 55 11.09 -0.85 15.48
N LEU A 56 9.83 -0.60 15.86
CA LEU A 56 8.66 -1.02 15.08
C LEU A 56 8.53 -0.26 13.76
N LEU A 57 8.89 1.02 13.73
CA LEU A 57 8.99 1.78 12.48
C LEU A 57 10.07 1.21 11.56
N LEU A 58 11.25 0.90 12.10
CA LEU A 58 12.32 0.25 11.35
C LEU A 58 11.89 -1.13 10.84
N CYS A 59 11.20 -1.92 11.66
CA CYS A 59 10.63 -3.21 11.28
C CYS A 59 9.58 -3.08 10.17
N GLY A 60 8.67 -2.09 10.26
CA GLY A 60 7.70 -1.79 9.21
C GLY A 60 8.37 -1.38 7.90
N MET A 61 9.44 -0.57 7.97
CA MET A 61 10.25 -0.20 6.80
C MET A 61 10.94 -1.41 6.18
N LEU A 62 11.56 -2.28 6.99
CA LEU A 62 12.19 -3.51 6.52
C LEU A 62 11.17 -4.47 5.90
N SER A 63 9.97 -4.59 6.48
CA SER A 63 8.88 -5.38 5.90
C SER A 63 8.46 -4.83 4.53
N LYS A 64 8.34 -3.51 4.40
CA LYS A 64 8.03 -2.86 3.12
C LYS A 64 9.08 -3.20 2.07
N ILE A 65 10.36 -3.09 2.42
CA ILE A 65 11.48 -3.42 1.52
C ILE A 65 11.46 -4.92 1.16
N ALA A 66 11.33 -5.81 2.14
CA ALA A 66 11.30 -7.25 1.91
C ALA A 66 10.17 -7.66 0.94
N ILE A 67 8.95 -7.14 1.15
CA ILE A 67 7.80 -7.44 0.28
C ILE A 67 8.02 -6.88 -1.12
N THR A 68 8.61 -5.70 -1.26
CA THR A 68 8.94 -5.16 -2.59
C THR A 68 10.00 -5.99 -3.30
N VAL A 69 11.07 -6.39 -2.62
CA VAL A 69 12.16 -7.17 -3.22
C VAL A 69 11.66 -8.55 -3.62
N ILE A 70 10.95 -9.25 -2.74
CA ILE A 70 10.37 -10.57 -3.03
C ILE A 70 9.32 -10.45 -4.14
N GLY A 71 8.46 -9.44 -4.09
CA GLY A 71 7.44 -9.21 -5.10
C GLY A 71 8.02 -8.92 -6.48
N VAL A 72 9.06 -8.08 -6.57
CA VAL A 72 9.78 -7.79 -7.81
C VAL A 72 10.53 -9.01 -8.30
N ALA A 73 11.28 -9.69 -7.43
CA ALA A 73 12.04 -10.88 -7.79
C ALA A 73 11.13 -11.98 -8.35
N TRP A 74 10.01 -12.27 -7.67
CA TRP A 74 8.99 -13.21 -8.15
C TRP A 74 8.40 -12.76 -9.49
N SER A 75 8.10 -11.47 -9.64
CA SER A 75 7.49 -10.93 -10.86
C SER A 75 8.43 -11.01 -12.07
N ILE A 76 9.75 -10.92 -11.86
CA ILE A 76 10.76 -11.10 -12.92
C ILE A 76 10.85 -12.59 -13.29
N SER A 77 10.93 -13.47 -12.30
CA SER A 77 11.03 -14.93 -12.52
C SER A 77 9.80 -15.54 -13.20
N ALA A 78 8.63 -14.90 -13.06
CA ALA A 78 7.40 -15.35 -13.69
C ALA A 78 7.20 -14.82 -15.12
N GLU A 79 8.13 -14.02 -15.68
CA GLU A 79 7.98 -13.37 -17.01
C GLU A 79 6.73 -12.48 -17.15
N LEU A 80 6.05 -12.22 -16.04
CA LEU A 80 4.84 -11.40 -15.91
C LEU A 80 5.13 -9.89 -16.02
N LEU A 81 6.42 -9.52 -15.98
CA LEU A 81 6.93 -8.16 -16.08
C LEU A 81 7.19 -7.78 -17.54
N THR A 82 6.11 -7.46 -18.25
CA THR A 82 6.18 -6.98 -19.65
C THR A 82 6.90 -5.63 -19.75
N SER A 83 6.75 -4.76 -18.74
CA SER A 83 7.43 -3.47 -18.66
C SER A 83 7.74 -3.05 -17.22
N PRO A 84 9.03 -3.03 -16.81
CA PRO A 84 9.45 -2.61 -15.47
C PRO A 84 9.04 -1.20 -15.09
N LEU A 85 8.93 -0.30 -16.07
CA LEU A 85 8.59 1.10 -15.85
C LEU A 85 7.10 1.25 -15.49
N ILE A 86 6.22 0.52 -16.16
CA ILE A 86 4.78 0.50 -15.87
C ILE A 86 4.53 -0.10 -14.48
N PHE A 87 5.26 -1.16 -14.12
CA PHE A 87 5.22 -1.73 -12.79
C PHE A 87 5.63 -0.72 -11.71
N ALA A 88 6.75 -0.02 -11.88
CA ALA A 88 7.23 0.96 -10.90
C ALA A 88 6.27 2.14 -10.71
N LEU A 89 5.73 2.68 -11.81
CA LEU A 89 4.71 3.75 -11.79
C LEU A 89 3.44 3.30 -11.07
N SER A 90 2.95 2.10 -11.41
CA SER A 90 1.78 1.49 -10.75
C SER A 90 2.04 1.32 -9.25
N TYR A 91 3.17 0.71 -8.88
CA TYR A 91 3.55 0.49 -7.49
C TYR A 91 3.63 1.80 -6.69
N LEU A 92 4.25 2.84 -7.23
CA LEU A 92 4.34 4.15 -6.57
C LEU A 92 2.96 4.77 -6.38
N PHE A 93 2.14 4.78 -7.44
CA PHE A 93 0.79 5.32 -7.38
C PHE A 93 -0.04 4.59 -6.30
N PHE A 94 -0.07 3.26 -6.34
CA PHE A 94 -0.83 2.47 -5.38
C PHE A 94 -0.28 2.56 -3.96
N SER A 95 1.04 2.71 -3.78
CA SER A 95 1.61 2.90 -2.44
C SER A 95 1.07 4.16 -1.78
N VAL A 96 0.90 5.26 -2.53
CA VAL A 96 0.29 6.50 -2.05
C VAL A 96 -1.20 6.30 -1.75
N VAL A 97 -1.94 5.68 -2.68
CA VAL A 97 -3.39 5.47 -2.52
C VAL A 97 -3.70 4.60 -1.30
N VAL A 98 -3.03 3.46 -1.16
CA VAL A 98 -3.25 2.53 -0.04
C VAL A 98 -2.86 3.21 1.28
N THR A 99 -1.77 3.97 1.32
CA THR A 99 -1.38 4.74 2.51
C THR A 99 -2.49 5.71 2.91
N TYR A 100 -3.03 6.45 1.94
CA TYR A 100 -4.09 7.43 2.19
C TYR A 100 -5.43 6.80 2.60
N VAL A 101 -5.81 5.68 1.98
CA VAL A 101 -6.96 4.85 2.39
C VAL A 101 -6.80 4.45 3.85
N TRP A 102 -5.61 3.97 4.20
CA TRP A 102 -5.36 3.48 5.54
C TRP A 102 -5.38 4.60 6.58
N PHE A 103 -4.79 5.76 6.29
CA PHE A 103 -4.92 6.95 7.14
C PHE A 103 -6.38 7.37 7.35
N THR A 104 -7.18 7.39 6.29
CA THR A 104 -8.61 7.75 6.39
C THR A 104 -9.40 6.72 7.20
N TYR A 105 -9.10 5.43 7.02
CA TYR A 105 -9.71 4.35 7.79
C TYR A 105 -9.41 4.50 9.28
N LYS A 106 -8.16 4.79 9.63
CA LYS A 106 -7.76 5.07 11.01
C LYS A 106 -8.50 6.26 11.61
N ASP A 107 -8.56 7.37 10.88
CA ASP A 107 -9.23 8.58 11.33
C ASP A 107 -10.71 8.31 11.66
N ARG A 108 -11.39 7.51 10.82
CA ARG A 108 -12.77 7.09 11.07
C ARG A 108 -12.92 6.21 12.30
N ILE A 109 -11.99 5.29 12.55
CA ILE A 109 -12.00 4.46 13.76
C ILE A 109 -11.83 5.33 15.01
N ILE A 110 -10.87 6.28 14.98
CA ILE A 110 -10.61 7.18 16.10
C ILE A 110 -11.83 8.08 16.36
N ALA A 111 -12.39 8.70 15.30
CA ALA A 111 -13.59 9.52 15.40
C ALA A 111 -14.79 8.74 15.97
N LYS A 112 -15.01 7.49 15.52
CA LYS A 112 -16.06 6.62 16.05
C LYS A 112 -15.85 6.28 17.53
N LYS A 113 -14.60 6.03 17.93
CA LYS A 113 -14.26 5.75 19.34
C LYS A 113 -14.49 6.98 20.23
N LEU A 114 -14.23 8.17 19.73
CA LEU A 114 -14.46 9.43 20.44
C LEU A 114 -15.96 9.72 20.62
N HIS A 115 -16.78 9.48 19.60
CA HIS A 115 -18.25 9.64 19.69
C HIS A 115 -18.95 8.64 20.61
N LEU A 116 -18.35 7.47 20.88
CA LEU A 116 -18.89 6.47 21.80
C LEU A 116 -18.49 6.69 23.27
N ALA A 117 -17.62 7.67 23.53
CA ALA A 117 -17.16 8.02 24.87
C ALA A 117 -17.94 9.20 25.49
N HIS A 118 -18.99 9.66 24.81
CA HIS A 118 -19.87 10.76 25.22
C HIS A 118 -21.33 10.28 25.34
#